data_AF-A0A1V8ULW2-F1
#
_entry.id   AF-A0A1V8ULW2-F1
#
_cell.length_a   1.000
_cell.length_b   1.000
_cell.length_c   1.000
_cell.angle_alpha   90.00
_cell.angle_beta   90.00
_cell.angle_gamma   90.00
#
_symmetry.space_group_name_H-M   'P 1'
#
loop_
_entity.id
_entity.type
_entity.pdbx_description
1 polymer ?
#
loop_
_entity_poly.entity_id
_entity_poly.type
_entity_poly.pdbx_seq_one_letter_code
_entity_poly.pdbx_strand_id
1 'polypeptide(L)'
;PDYGQWEVSEKLREDISYANHVFYGKKTKNWKMEKHRICWDAFTTSADFIISPHAAASGLYVATCGNFHGWKFFPVLGKYIVQMLEGALEPELAQKWAWDRERPKDGKDNADYPRHQMKDFLDPVRQARL
;
A
#
# COMPACT_ATOMS: atom_id res chain seq x y z
N PRO A 1 -10.61 11.68 -10.59
CA PRO A 1 -10.85 10.25 -10.89
C PRO A 1 -10.85 9.43 -9.60
N ASP A 2 -11.58 8.32 -9.54
CA ASP A 2 -11.66 7.42 -8.37
C ASP A 2 -10.60 6.29 -8.41
N TYR A 3 -9.69 6.34 -9.38
CA TYR A 3 -8.63 5.37 -9.60
C TYR A 3 -9.13 3.93 -9.76
N GLY A 4 -10.33 3.75 -10.33
CA GLY A 4 -10.93 2.44 -10.55
C GLY A 4 -11.19 1.67 -9.25
N GLN A 5 -11.24 2.35 -8.09
CA GLN A 5 -11.32 1.68 -6.79
C GLN A 5 -12.58 0.83 -6.61
N TRP A 6 -13.62 1.08 -7.41
CA TRP A 6 -14.89 0.34 -7.39
C TRP A 6 -14.94 -0.79 -8.43
N GLU A 7 -13.97 -0.86 -9.34
CA GLU A 7 -13.86 -1.87 -10.39
C GLU A 7 -13.15 -3.13 -9.87
N VAL A 8 -13.79 -3.80 -8.91
CA VAL A 8 -13.25 -5.02 -8.30
C VAL A 8 -13.61 -6.23 -9.16
N SER A 9 -12.61 -6.87 -9.74
CA SER A 9 -12.71 -8.10 -10.56
C SER A 9 -13.36 -9.27 -9.81
N GLU A 10 -13.89 -10.25 -10.54
CA GLU A 10 -14.45 -11.48 -9.95
C GLU A 10 -13.40 -12.24 -9.13
N LYS A 11 -12.19 -12.41 -9.65
CA LYS A 11 -11.08 -13.11 -8.97
C LYS A 11 -10.76 -12.51 -7.59
N LEU A 12 -10.67 -11.17 -7.49
CA LEU A 12 -10.45 -10.50 -6.19
C LEU A 12 -11.63 -10.68 -5.22
N ARG A 13 -12.87 -10.79 -5.71
CA ARG A 13 -14.05 -11.08 -4.86
C ARG A 13 -14.04 -12.53 -4.37
N GLU A 14 -13.58 -13.46 -5.20
CA GLU A 14 -13.39 -14.86 -4.85
C GLU A 14 -12.33 -15.01 -3.76
N ASP A 15 -11.21 -14.28 -3.84
CA ASP A 15 -10.17 -14.28 -2.80
C ASP A 15 -10.72 -13.85 -1.43
N ILE A 16 -11.57 -12.82 -1.39
CA ILE A 16 -12.24 -12.39 -0.16
C ILE A 16 -13.22 -13.46 0.34
N SER A 17 -13.97 -14.09 -0.56
CA SER A 17 -14.92 -15.16 -0.21
C SER A 17 -14.20 -16.37 0.35
N TYR A 18 -13.06 -16.74 -0.24
CA TYR A 18 -12.17 -17.80 0.22
C TYR A 18 -11.59 -17.48 1.60
N ALA A 19 -11.02 -16.28 1.79
CA ALA A 19 -10.50 -15.84 3.08
C ALA A 19 -11.57 -15.91 4.17
N ASN A 20 -12.77 -15.38 3.91
CA ASN A 20 -13.90 -15.48 4.83
C ASN A 20 -14.24 -16.92 5.19
N HIS A 21 -14.24 -17.84 4.23
CA HIS A 21 -14.48 -19.26 4.49
C HIS A 21 -13.37 -19.88 5.35
N VAL A 22 -12.10 -19.57 5.09
CA VAL A 22 -10.96 -20.06 5.86
C VAL A 22 -11.02 -19.61 7.32
N PHE A 23 -11.30 -18.33 7.58
CA PHE A 23 -11.30 -17.78 8.94
C PHE A 23 -12.55 -18.14 9.75
N TYR A 24 -13.72 -18.24 9.10
CA TYR A 24 -15.00 -18.31 9.81
C TYR A 24 -15.83 -19.57 9.49
N GLY A 25 -15.37 -20.41 8.55
CA GLY A 25 -15.97 -21.69 8.20
C GLY A 25 -17.38 -21.57 7.63
N LYS A 26 -18.26 -22.52 7.99
CA LYS A 26 -19.64 -22.62 7.46
C LYS A 26 -20.52 -21.41 7.83
N LYS A 27 -20.13 -20.59 8.80
CA LYS A 27 -20.90 -19.42 9.25
C LYS A 27 -21.06 -18.36 8.16
N THR A 28 -20.11 -18.28 7.22
CA THR A 28 -20.09 -17.27 6.16
C THR A 28 -20.87 -17.66 4.92
N LYS A 29 -21.41 -18.88 4.85
CA LYS A 29 -22.12 -19.40 3.66
C LYS A 29 -23.24 -18.48 3.19
N ASN A 30 -23.91 -17.79 4.12
CA ASN A 30 -25.05 -16.94 3.85
C ASN A 30 -24.73 -15.44 4.02
N TRP A 31 -23.46 -15.07 4.19
CA TRP A 31 -23.09 -13.66 4.29
C TRP A 31 -23.25 -12.99 2.93
N LYS A 32 -23.94 -11.85 2.91
CA LYS A 32 -24.03 -10.99 1.74
C LYS A 32 -22.96 -9.91 1.85
N MET A 33 -22.00 -9.94 0.94
CA MET A 33 -20.95 -8.93 0.85
C MET A 33 -21.52 -7.70 0.14
N GLU A 34 -21.84 -6.65 0.89
CA GLU A 34 -22.53 -5.45 0.36
C GLU A 34 -21.64 -4.58 -0.53
N LYS A 35 -20.33 -4.59 -0.30
CA LYS A 35 -19.40 -3.69 -0.97
C LYS A 35 -18.01 -4.28 -1.09
N HIS A 36 -17.41 -4.11 -2.26
CA HIS A 36 -16.00 -4.39 -2.52
C HIS A 36 -15.32 -3.11 -2.99
N ARG A 37 -14.06 -2.91 -2.58
CA ARG A 37 -13.27 -1.74 -2.96
C ARG A 37 -11.79 -2.10 -2.99
N ILE A 38 -11.06 -1.58 -3.96
CA ILE A 38 -9.60 -1.57 -3.98
C ILE A 38 -9.10 -0.45 -3.07
N CYS A 39 -8.18 -0.77 -2.18
CA CYS A 39 -7.47 0.21 -1.36
C CYS A 39 -6.04 0.34 -1.90
N TRP A 40 -5.69 1.54 -2.38
CA TRP A 40 -4.37 1.83 -2.94
C TRP A 40 -3.43 2.37 -1.85
N ASP A 41 -2.17 1.92 -1.87
CA ASP A 41 -1.08 2.47 -1.06
C ASP A 41 0.22 2.45 -1.89
N ALA A 42 1.20 3.24 -1.45
CA ALA A 42 2.55 3.24 -1.99
C ALA A 42 3.47 2.37 -1.13
N PHE A 43 4.42 1.71 -1.79
CA PHE A 43 5.30 0.73 -1.18
C PHE A 43 6.77 1.01 -1.51
N THR A 44 7.70 0.74 -0.59
CA THR A 44 9.15 0.70 -0.85
C THR A 44 9.71 -0.70 -0.69
N THR A 45 10.77 -1.06 -1.41
CA THR A 45 11.41 -2.38 -1.28
C THR A 45 11.90 -2.69 0.14
N SER A 46 12.20 -1.67 0.95
CA SER A 46 12.60 -1.84 2.36
C SER A 46 11.44 -1.88 3.37
N ALA A 47 10.20 -1.69 2.93
CA ALA A 47 9.01 -1.53 3.80
C ALA A 47 9.09 -0.37 4.81
N ASP A 48 10.01 0.58 4.62
CA ASP A 48 10.10 1.80 5.43
C ASP A 48 9.36 2.98 4.76
N PHE A 49 8.98 3.96 5.58
CA PHE A 49 8.40 5.21 5.09
C PHE A 49 9.37 6.00 4.21
N ILE A 50 8.83 7.01 3.51
CA ILE A 50 9.61 8.14 3.00
C ILE A 50 9.08 9.39 3.70
N ILE A 51 9.83 9.88 4.68
CA ILE A 51 9.57 11.09 5.46
C ILE A 51 10.84 11.92 5.41
N SER A 52 10.95 12.80 4.42
CA SER A 52 12.19 13.49 4.11
C SER A 52 12.00 14.71 3.19
N PRO A 53 12.96 15.65 3.18
CA PRO A 53 13.10 16.62 2.09
C PRO A 53 13.39 15.89 0.76
N HIS A 54 12.87 16.43 -0.35
CA HIS A 54 13.13 15.87 -1.67
C HIS A 54 14.55 16.24 -2.15
N ALA A 55 15.37 15.24 -2.51
CA ALA A 55 16.80 15.43 -2.80
C ALA A 55 17.10 16.42 -3.95
N ALA A 56 16.21 16.54 -4.93
CA ALA A 56 16.41 17.40 -6.10
C ALA A 56 15.53 18.66 -6.12
N ALA A 57 14.69 18.89 -5.10
CA ALA A 57 13.73 19.99 -5.12
C ALA A 57 13.70 20.69 -3.75
N SER A 58 14.37 21.85 -3.68
CA SER A 58 14.40 22.67 -2.48
C SER A 58 12.99 23.13 -2.09
N GLY A 59 12.65 23.02 -0.81
CA GLY A 59 11.33 23.37 -0.28
C GLY A 59 10.23 22.32 -0.50
N LEU A 60 10.52 21.21 -1.20
CA LEU A 60 9.60 20.08 -1.31
C LEU A 60 9.91 19.04 -0.23
N TYR A 61 8.87 18.61 0.47
CA TYR A 61 8.94 17.59 1.51
C TYR A 61 7.97 16.45 1.21
N VAL A 62 8.36 15.24 1.56
CA VAL A 62 7.62 14.01 1.26
C VAL A 62 7.30 13.30 2.56
N ALA A 63 6.05 12.85 2.72
CA ALA A 63 5.59 11.98 3.80
C ALA A 63 4.64 10.92 3.20
N THR A 64 5.20 9.80 2.74
CA THR A 64 4.49 8.78 1.94
C THR A 64 5.03 7.36 2.18
N CYS A 65 4.60 6.42 1.35
CA CYS A 65 4.90 4.99 1.39
C CYS A 65 4.44 4.35 2.71
N GLY A 66 3.12 4.22 2.87
CA GLY A 66 2.52 3.58 4.05
C GLY A 66 2.82 2.08 4.15
N ASN A 67 3.25 1.46 3.05
CA ASN A 67 3.61 0.04 2.95
C ASN A 67 2.50 -0.90 3.46
N PHE A 68 1.22 -0.50 3.34
CA PHE A 68 0.04 -1.19 3.89
C PHE A 68 0.02 -1.37 5.42
N HIS A 69 0.90 -0.67 6.14
CA HIS A 69 0.97 -0.71 7.61
C HIS A 69 0.98 0.67 8.26
N GLY A 70 0.99 1.77 7.48
CA GLY A 70 1.08 3.14 7.97
C GLY A 70 -0.08 3.55 8.90
N TRP A 71 -1.28 3.01 8.68
CA TRP A 71 -2.48 3.41 9.43
C TRP A 71 -2.35 3.22 10.95
N LYS A 72 -1.68 2.16 11.43
CA LYS A 72 -1.49 1.94 12.89
C LYS A 72 -0.64 3.03 13.55
N PHE A 73 0.14 3.78 12.77
CA PHE A 73 0.96 4.89 13.23
C PHE A 73 0.28 6.25 13.03
N PHE A 74 -0.97 6.30 12.57
CA PHE A 74 -1.73 7.54 12.37
C PHE A 74 -1.65 8.52 13.56
N PRO A 75 -1.75 8.08 14.83
CA PRO A 75 -1.70 9.01 15.97
C PRO A 75 -0.30 9.59 16.26
N VAL A 76 0.78 9.00 15.72
CA VAL A 76 2.16 9.34 16.12
C VAL A 76 3.01 9.86 14.97
N LEU A 77 2.71 9.53 13.72
CA LEU A 77 3.52 9.92 12.56
C LEU A 77 3.67 11.44 12.40
N GLY A 78 2.64 12.20 12.75
CA GLY A 78 2.66 13.67 12.67
C GLY A 78 3.83 14.31 13.43
N LYS A 79 4.19 13.76 14.61
CA LYS A 79 5.34 14.24 15.40
C LYS A 79 6.63 14.15 14.59
N TYR A 80 6.88 13.02 13.94
CA TYR A 80 8.11 12.77 13.19
C TYR A 80 8.18 13.60 11.90
N ILE A 81 7.03 13.84 11.27
CA ILE A 81 6.94 14.72 10.11
C ILE A 81 7.33 16.16 10.52
N VAL A 82 6.83 16.66 11.64
CA VAL A 82 7.22 17.99 12.16
C VAL A 82 8.70 18.04 12.49
N GLN A 83 9.23 17.02 13.21
CA GLN A 83 10.66 16.94 13.50
C GLN A 83 11.52 16.96 12.22
N MET A 84 11.09 16.30 11.15
CA MET A 84 11.77 16.34 9.85
C MET A 84 11.76 17.75 9.24
N LEU A 85 10.62 18.45 9.29
CA LEU A 85 10.50 19.82 8.79
C LEU A 85 11.39 20.81 9.57
N GLU A 86 11.55 20.60 10.87
CA GLU A 86 12.36 21.44 11.77
C GLU A 86 13.85 21.06 11.79
N GLY A 87 14.26 19.99 11.09
CA GLY A 87 15.64 19.49 11.13
C GLY A 87 16.02 18.84 12.47
N ALA A 88 15.04 18.38 13.24
CA ALA A 88 15.18 17.79 14.57
C ALA A 88 14.84 16.28 14.60
N LEU A 89 14.63 15.65 13.43
CA LEU A 89 14.42 14.21 13.35
C LEU A 89 15.72 13.47 13.70
N GLU A 90 15.61 12.41 14.51
CA GLU A 90 16.77 11.58 14.89
C GLU A 90 17.56 11.13 13.65
N PRO A 91 18.91 11.20 13.65
CA PRO A 91 19.73 10.92 12.47
C PRO A 91 19.49 9.54 11.86
N GLU A 92 19.27 8.52 12.70
CA GLU A 92 18.95 7.17 12.24
C GLU A 92 17.63 7.13 11.45
N LEU A 93 16.60 7.82 11.93
CA LEU A 93 15.31 7.91 11.24
C LEU A 93 15.40 8.76 9.98
N ALA A 94 16.15 9.88 10.02
CA ALA A 94 16.38 10.71 8.85
C ALA A 94 17.07 9.92 7.73
N GLN A 95 18.11 9.13 8.03
CA GLN A 95 18.76 8.25 7.07
C GLN A 95 17.82 7.15 6.58
N LYS A 96 17.09 6.50 7.50
CA LYS A 96 16.19 5.40 7.20
C LYS A 96 14.99 5.81 6.34
N TRP A 97 14.52 7.05 6.46
CA TRP A 97 13.35 7.57 5.72
C TRP A 97 13.71 8.56 4.61
N ALA A 98 15.00 8.78 4.35
CA ALA A 98 15.49 9.63 3.27
C ALA A 98 14.99 9.17 1.90
N TRP A 99 14.74 10.14 1.02
CA TRP A 99 14.28 9.94 -0.35
C TRP A 99 15.29 9.18 -1.20
N ASP A 100 16.56 9.57 -1.08
CA ASP A 100 17.72 9.15 -1.87
C ASP A 100 18.54 8.05 -1.19
N ARG A 101 18.03 7.45 -0.10
CA ARG A 101 18.70 6.33 0.56
C ARG A 101 18.83 5.13 -0.38
N GLU A 102 19.90 4.37 -0.18
CA GLU A 102 20.02 3.06 -0.80
C GLU A 102 18.95 2.12 -0.23
N ARG A 103 18.29 1.36 -1.12
CA ARG A 103 17.28 0.37 -0.78
C ARG A 103 17.56 -0.91 -1.55
N PRO A 104 17.11 -2.09 -1.06
CA PRO A 104 17.17 -3.31 -1.83
C PRO A 104 16.59 -3.10 -3.24
N LYS A 105 17.31 -3.59 -4.27
CA LYS A 105 16.90 -3.44 -5.68
C LYS A 105 15.65 -4.23 -6.02
N ASP A 106 15.46 -5.34 -5.33
CA ASP A 106 14.26 -6.16 -5.39
C ASP A 106 13.70 -6.37 -3.99
N GLY A 107 12.45 -6.82 -3.90
CA GLY A 107 11.82 -7.13 -2.62
C GLY A 107 11.86 -8.61 -2.27
N LYS A 108 12.86 -9.37 -2.73
CA LYS A 108 12.91 -10.83 -2.46
C LYS A 108 12.92 -11.16 -0.98
N ASP A 109 13.61 -10.34 -0.20
CA ASP A 109 13.73 -10.49 1.26
C ASP A 109 12.55 -9.83 2.01
N ASN A 110 11.61 -9.23 1.28
CA ASN A 110 10.45 -8.56 1.83
C ASN A 110 9.19 -9.38 1.53
N ALA A 111 8.70 -10.09 2.54
CA ALA A 111 7.53 -10.97 2.41
C ALA A 111 6.26 -10.25 1.95
N ASP A 112 6.18 -8.93 2.20
CA ASP A 112 5.05 -8.09 1.82
C ASP A 112 5.20 -7.47 0.41
N TYR A 113 6.32 -7.74 -0.27
CA TYR A 113 6.54 -7.21 -1.62
C TYR A 113 5.52 -7.80 -2.61
N PRO A 114 4.84 -6.97 -3.43
CA PRO A 114 3.84 -7.46 -4.37
C PRO A 114 4.42 -8.48 -5.36
N ARG A 115 3.81 -9.68 -5.39
CA ARG A 115 4.17 -10.77 -6.32
C ARG A 115 3.37 -10.76 -7.63
N HIS A 116 2.35 -9.93 -7.69
CA HIS A 116 1.43 -9.82 -8.82
C HIS A 116 1.18 -8.35 -9.15
N GLN A 117 0.84 -8.08 -10.40
CA GLN A 117 0.41 -6.78 -10.87
C GLN A 117 -1.11 -6.74 -11.01
N MET A 118 -1.70 -5.55 -10.96
CA MET A 118 -3.16 -5.38 -11.09
C MET A 118 -3.73 -6.02 -12.37
N LYS A 119 -2.97 -5.97 -13.49
CA LYS A 119 -3.35 -6.59 -14.76
C LYS A 119 -3.58 -8.11 -14.67
N ASP A 120 -2.95 -8.79 -13.71
CA ASP A 120 -3.06 -10.23 -13.50
C ASP A 120 -4.39 -10.63 -12.82
N PHE A 121 -5.17 -9.62 -12.39
CA PHE A 121 -6.47 -9.77 -11.76
C PHE A 121 -7.61 -9.12 -12.54
N LEU A 122 -7.35 -8.45 -13.66
CA LEU A 122 -8.42 -7.84 -14.45
C LEU A 122 -9.31 -8.91 -15.08
N ASP A 123 -10.62 -8.70 -15.03
CA ASP A 123 -11.57 -9.56 -15.72
C ASP A 123 -11.32 -9.49 -17.24
N PRO A 124 -11.43 -10.61 -17.97
CA PRO A 124 -11.24 -10.61 -19.41
C PRO A 124 -12.25 -9.68 -20.07
N VAL A 125 -11.78 -8.82 -20.97
CA VAL A 125 -12.64 -7.96 -21.78
C VAL A 125 -13.47 -8.87 -22.69
N ARG A 126 -14.77 -9.03 -22.41
CA ARG A 126 -15.70 -9.68 -23.34
C ARG A 126 -15.86 -8.77 -24.55
N GLN A 127 -15.09 -9.03 -25.61
CA GLN A 127 -15.46 -8.56 -26.93
C GLN A 127 -16.69 -9.35 -27.37
N ALA A 128 -17.86 -8.72 -27.32
CA ALA A 128 -19.06 -9.29 -27.92
C ALA A 128 -18.76 -9.55 -29.40
N ARG A 129 -18.68 -10.82 -29.79
CA ARG A 129 -18.77 -11.17 -31.21
C ARG A 129 -20.24 -11.01 -31.58
N LEU A 130 -20.50 -10.03 -32.45
CA LEU A 130 -21.72 -9.96 -33.25
C LEU A 130 -21.79 -11.18 -34.18
#